data_AF-A0A100Y9E7-F1
#
_entry.id   AF-A0A100Y9E7-F1
#
_cell.length_a   1.000
_cell.length_b   1.000
_cell.length_c   1.000
_cell.angle_alpha   90.00
_cell.angle_beta   90.00
_cell.angle_gamma   90.00
#
_symmetry.space_group_name_H-M   'P 1'
#
loop_
_entity.id
_entity.type
_entity.pdbx_description
1 polymer ?
#
loop_
_entity_poly.entity_id
_entity_poly.type
_entity_poly.pdbx_seq_one_letter_code
_entity_poly.pdbx_strand_id
1 'polypeptide(L)' 'MGSGMCAALAPDLFRLEDTHAAPVHARIPADERALDAADSCPALAIVVRDGPHTIGPRP' A
#
# COMPACT_ATOMS: atom_id res chain seq x y z
N MET A 1 -0.25 3.98 15.29
CA MET A 1 0.37 5.05 14.48
C MET A 1 0.92 4.42 13.23
N GLY A 2 0.49 4.85 12.05
CA GLY A 2 1.08 4.43 10.78
C GLY A 2 2.46 5.04 10.59
N SER A 3 3.40 4.29 10.02
CA SER A 3 4.78 4.75 9.79
C SER A 3 4.89 5.82 8.70
N GLY A 4 3.88 5.94 7.83
CA GLY A 4 3.91 6.82 6.65
C GLY A 4 4.78 6.32 5.50
N MET A 5 5.43 5.15 5.62
CA MET A 5 6.36 4.66 4.59
C MET A 5 5.71 4.42 3.22
N CYS A 6 4.46 3.96 3.18
CA CYS A 6 3.74 3.77 1.92
C CYS A 6 3.52 5.09 1.17
N ALA A 7 3.15 6.16 1.87
CA ALA A 7 2.97 7.49 1.29
C ALA A 7 4.32 8.13 0.89
N ALA A 8 5.42 7.78 1.57
CA ALA A 8 6.76 8.22 1.17
C ALA A 8 7.27 7.47 -0.08
N LEU A 9 7.00 6.17 -0.18
CA LEU A 9 7.44 5.33 -1.31
C LEU A 9 6.59 5.56 -2.57
N ALA A 10 5.28 5.70 -2.39
CA ALA A 10 4.31 5.84 -3.47
C ALA A 10 3.27 6.92 -3.14
N PRO A 11 3.65 8.21 -3.15
CA PRO A 11 2.76 9.33 -2.79
C PRO A 11 1.53 9.47 -3.68
N ASP A 12 1.59 8.96 -4.91
CA ASP A 12 0.47 8.94 -5.84
C ASP A 12 -0.54 7.81 -5.53
N LEU A 13 -0.12 6.79 -4.77
CA LEU A 13 -0.91 5.60 -4.46
C LEU A 13 -1.47 5.63 -3.04
N PHE A 14 -0.75 6.23 -2.08
CA PHE A 14 -1.13 6.29 -0.68
C PHE A 14 -1.04 7.70 -0.14
N ARG A 15 -2.04 8.10 0.63
CA ARG A 15 -2.07 9.34 1.40
C ARG A 15 -2.07 9.02 2.89
N LEU A 16 -1.29 9.77 3.66
CA LEU A 16 -1.38 9.75 5.11
C LEU A 16 -2.46 10.74 5.57
N GLU A 17 -3.47 10.26 6.28
CA GLU A 17 -4.53 11.03 6.90
C GLU A 17 -4.41 10.91 8.42
N ASP A 18 -3.94 11.98 9.05
CA ASP A 18 -3.56 12.06 10.46
C ASP A 18 -2.59 10.95 10.88
N THR A 19 -3.14 9.83 11.36
CA THR A 19 -2.42 8.74 12.02
C THR A 19 -2.48 7.43 11.25
N HIS A 20 -3.20 7.40 10.13
CA HIS A 20 -3.40 6.23 9.27
C HIS A 20 -3.13 6.58 7.82
N ALA A 21 -2.76 5.58 7.02
CA ALA A 21 -2.63 5.74 5.58
C ALA A 21 -3.83 5.10 4.87
N ALA A 22 -4.24 5.70 3.76
CA ALA A 22 -5.31 5.22 2.90
C ALA A 22 -4.86 5.22 1.43
N PRO A 23 -5.34 4.28 0.60
CA PRO A 23 -5.09 4.33 -0.83
C PRO A 23 -5.82 5.54 -1.46
N VAL A 24 -5.14 6.25 -2.36
CA VAL A 24 -5.75 7.35 -3.14
C VAL A 24 -6.80 6.81 -4.10
N HIS A 25 -6.54 5.64 -4.68
CA HIS A 25 -7.45 4.92 -5.56
C HIS A 25 -7.55 3.46 -5.15
N ALA A 26 -8.77 2.95 -5.01
CA ALA A 26 -9.01 1.55 -4.65
C ALA A 26 -8.70 0.55 -5.79
N ARG A 27 -8.65 1.03 -7.04
CA ARG A 27 -8.27 0.26 -8.21
C ARG A 27 -7.24 1.05 -9.01
N ILE A 28 -6.16 0.39 -9.36
CA ILE A 28 -5.04 0.96 -10.11
C ILE A 28 -4.64 -0.02 -11.22
N PRO A 29 -3.98 0.44 -12.29
CA PRO A 29 -3.24 -0.44 -13.18
C PRO A 29 -2.19 -1.25 -12.41
N ALA A 30 -1.67 -2.32 -13.01
CA ALA A 30 -0.56 -3.06 -12.42
C ALA A 30 0.62 -2.11 -12.11
N ASP A 31 1.03 -2.07 -10.85
CA ASP A 31 2.05 -1.15 -10.34
C ASP A 31 2.84 -1.82 -9.21
N GLU A 32 4.12 -2.11 -9.46
CA GLU A 32 5.01 -2.73 -8.49
C GLU A 32 5.16 -1.90 -7.20
N ARG A 33 5.00 -0.57 -7.27
CA ARG A 33 5.10 0.30 -6.10
C ARG A 33 4.03 0.01 -5.06
N ALA A 34 2.88 -0.53 -5.48
CA ALA A 34 1.84 -0.96 -4.55
C ALA A 34 2.29 -2.20 -3.75
N LEU A 35 2.99 -3.14 -4.40
CA LEU A 35 3.56 -4.33 -3.76
C LEU A 35 4.70 -3.93 -2.83
N ASP A 36 5.63 -3.10 -3.30
CA ASP A 36 6.76 -2.63 -2.49
C ASP A 36 6.28 -1.86 -1.25
N ALA A 37 5.20 -1.07 -1.36
CA ALA A 37 4.59 -0.39 -0.23
C ALA A 37 3.97 -1.38 0.77
N ALA A 38 3.38 -2.47 0.29
CA ALA A 38 2.83 -3.51 1.14
C ALA A 38 3.93 -4.26 1.91
N ASP A 39 5.00 -4.63 1.23
CA ASP A 39 6.14 -5.34 1.83
C ASP A 39 6.90 -4.46 2.83
N SER A 40 6.98 -3.16 2.55
CA SER A 40 7.66 -2.19 3.43
C SER A 40 6.83 -1.77 4.65
N CYS A 41 5.55 -2.16 4.73
CA CYS A 41 4.66 -1.73 5.81
C CYS A 41 4.96 -2.50 7.11
N PRO A 42 5.50 -1.87 8.18
CA PRO A 42 5.84 -2.58 9.42
C PRO A 42 4.62 -3.14 10.15
N ALA A 43 3.46 -2.53 9.90
CA ALA A 43 2.20 -2.94 10.50
C ALA A 43 1.47 -4.01 9.66
N LEU A 44 2.00 -4.41 8.50
CA LEU A 44 1.36 -5.33 7.55
C LEU A 44 -0.09 -4.93 7.22
N ALA A 45 -0.33 -3.62 7.09
CA ALA A 45 -1.68 -3.05 6.98
C ALA A 45 -2.18 -2.91 5.54
N ILE A 46 -1.35 -3.22 4.54
CA ILE A 46 -1.65 -3.04 3.13
C ILE A 46 -1.77 -4.42 2.49
N VAL A 47 -2.87 -4.65 1.76
CA VAL A 47 -3.11 -5.87 1.00
C VAL A 47 -3.32 -5.49 -0.45
N VAL A 48 -2.51 -6.05 -1.34
CA VAL A 48 -2.65 -5.85 -2.79
C VAL A 48 -3.28 -7.10 -3.39
N ARG A 49 -4.28 -6.89 -4.24
CA ARG A 49 -5.05 -7.96 -4.87
C ARG A 49 -5.09 -7.80 -6.38
N ASP A 50 -4.92 -8.92 -7.08
CA ASP A 50 -5.30 -9.07 -8.48
C ASP A 50 -6.56 -9.93 -8.55
N GLY A 51 -7.71 -9.28 -8.73
CA GLY A 51 -9.02 -9.90 -8.64
C GLY A 51 -9.22 -10.62 -7.29
N PRO A 52 -9.46 -11.96 -7.28
CA PRO A 52 -9.65 -12.71 -6.04
C PRO A 52 -8.32 -13.07 -5.35
N HIS A 53 -7.17 -12.87 -6.01
CA HIS A 53 -5.88 -13.33 -5.52
C HIS A 53 -5.17 -12.22 -4.74
N THR A 54 -4.72 -12.51 -3.52
CA THR A 54 -3.79 -11.63 -2.79
C THR A 54 -2.38 -11.85 -3.33
N ILE A 55 -1.75 -10.78 -3.78
CA ILE A 55 -0.40 -10.79 -4.37
C ILE A 55 0.63 -10.03 -3.53
N GLY A 56 0.19 -9.28 -2.52
CA GLY A 56 1.06 -8.62 -1.54
C GLY A 56 0.37 -8.49 -0.16
N PRO A 57 1.13 -8.47 0.95
CA PRO A 57 2.59 -8.48 1.00
C PRO A 57 3.19 -9.84 0.65
N ARG A 58 4.36 -9.83 -0.01
CA ARG A 58 5.10 -11.02 -0.44
C ARG A 58 5.84 -11.63 0.78
N PRO A 59 5.93 -12.96 0.89
CA PRO A 59 6.60 -13.64 2.00
C PRO A 59 8.10 -13.39 2.05
#